data_AF-A0A835Q4V3-F1
#
_entry.id   AF-A0A835Q4V3-F1
#
_cell.length_a   1.000
_cell.length_b   1.000
_cell.length_c   1.000
_cell.angle_alpha   90.00
_cell.angle_beta   90.00
_cell.angle_gamma   90.00
#
_symmetry.space_group_name_H-M   'P 1'
#
loop_
_entity.id
_entity.type
_entity.pdbx_description
1 polymer ?
#
loop_
_entity_poly.entity_id
_entity_poly.type
_entity_poly.pdbx_seq_one_letter_code
_entity_poly.pdbx_strand_id
1 'polypeptide(L)'
;MSTYDSEETKDDIKLLRAQVHDDLQKGVSGSLPIPPDDTGKEQVIDSLVANVEAMIKADRKITALKQLQGHIWRTGYDKKELKGVVFDDVPEALERWYDSGIKVYIYSSGSREAQRLIFGNTEYGDLRKYLCGYFDTTVGNKREERSYFEIYQYVGVDKPSQILFVTDVYQEAVAAKAAGLEVIISVRTGNAALPEDHGFKTITSFAEI
;
A
#
# COMPACT_ATOMS: atom_id res chain seq x y z
N MET A 1 26.94 -2.43 -2.33
CA MET A 1 27.41 -1.21 -3.02
C MET A 1 26.39 -0.11 -2.81
N SER A 2 26.84 1.13 -2.59
CA SER A 2 25.99 2.32 -2.49
C SER A 2 25.32 2.61 -3.84
N THR A 3 24.05 3.04 -3.85
CA THR A 3 23.31 3.39 -5.07
C THR A 3 23.23 4.90 -5.32
N TYR A 4 23.83 5.73 -4.47
CA TYR A 4 23.70 7.19 -4.51
C TYR A 4 24.01 7.82 -5.88
N ASP A 5 24.97 7.24 -6.61
CA ASP A 5 25.43 7.74 -7.91
C ASP A 5 24.68 7.10 -9.10
N SER A 6 23.70 6.23 -8.84
CA SER A 6 22.82 5.68 -9.88
C SER A 6 21.83 6.73 -10.39
N GLU A 7 21.44 6.65 -11.65
CA GLU A 7 20.45 7.54 -12.25
C GLU A 7 19.13 7.52 -11.46
N GLU A 8 18.66 6.32 -11.08
CA GLU A 8 17.42 6.14 -10.30
C GLU A 8 17.47 6.89 -8.96
N THR A 9 18.57 6.74 -8.20
CA THR A 9 18.71 7.45 -6.91
C THR A 9 18.90 8.96 -7.11
N LYS A 10 19.53 9.41 -8.21
CA LYS A 10 19.65 10.85 -8.52
C LYS A 10 18.29 11.47 -8.84
N ASP A 11 17.42 10.75 -9.54
CA ASP A 11 16.05 11.19 -9.80
C ASP A 11 15.20 11.28 -8.52
N ASP A 12 15.34 10.31 -7.61
CA ASP A 12 14.73 10.38 -6.27
C ASP A 12 15.20 11.63 -5.50
N ILE A 13 16.51 11.86 -5.46
CA ILE A 13 17.11 13.02 -4.77
C ILE A 13 16.57 14.33 -5.35
N LYS A 14 16.45 14.42 -6.68
CA LYS A 14 15.92 15.62 -7.36
C LYS A 14 14.48 15.90 -6.96
N LEU A 15 13.63 14.88 -6.93
CA LEU A 15 12.23 15.03 -6.51
C LEU A 15 12.10 15.37 -5.02
N LEU A 16 12.91 14.76 -4.15
CA LEU A 16 12.95 15.08 -2.73
C LEU A 16 13.43 16.52 -2.48
N ARG A 17 14.44 16.99 -3.20
CA ARG A 17 14.90 18.39 -3.13
C ARG A 17 13.78 19.36 -3.51
N ALA A 18 13.05 19.09 -4.58
CA ALA A 18 11.92 19.92 -5.00
C ALA A 18 10.81 19.95 -3.93
N GLN A 19 10.47 18.79 -3.34
CA GLN A 19 9.48 18.71 -2.28
C GLN A 19 9.93 19.48 -1.02
N VAL A 20 11.16 19.28 -0.56
CA VAL A 20 11.68 19.95 0.63
C VAL A 20 11.75 21.46 0.42
N HIS A 21 12.08 21.92 -0.79
CA HIS A 21 12.04 23.34 -1.11
C HIS A 21 10.64 23.94 -0.96
N ASP A 22 9.62 23.28 -1.51
CA ASP A 22 8.22 23.68 -1.37
C ASP A 22 7.75 23.65 0.10
N ASP A 23 8.16 22.62 0.85
CA ASP A 23 7.85 22.47 2.26
C ASP A 23 8.45 23.60 3.12
N LEU A 24 9.69 24.01 2.84
CA LEU A 24 10.35 25.13 3.51
C LEU A 24 9.63 26.45 3.21
N GLN A 25 9.23 26.69 1.95
CA GLN A 25 8.47 27.88 1.58
C GLN A 25 7.11 27.94 2.30
N LYS A 26 6.49 26.78 2.52
CA LYS A 26 5.20 26.66 3.23
C LYS A 26 5.33 26.60 4.75
N GLY A 27 6.55 26.60 5.30
CA GLY A 27 6.79 26.51 6.74
C GLY A 27 6.37 25.17 7.35
N VAL A 28 6.42 24.08 6.59
CA VAL A 28 6.07 22.74 7.07
C VAL A 28 7.07 22.31 8.15
N SER A 29 6.55 22.00 9.35
CA SER A 29 7.37 21.58 10.49
C SER A 29 8.18 20.31 10.17
N GLY A 30 9.43 20.29 10.62
CA GLY A 30 10.35 19.16 10.41
C GLY A 30 11.14 19.19 9.11
N SER A 31 10.90 20.17 8.23
CA SER A 31 11.64 20.33 6.98
C SER A 31 13.00 21.00 7.22
N LEU A 32 14.06 20.45 6.64
CA LEU A 32 15.43 20.97 6.75
C LEU A 32 16.01 21.28 5.38
N PRO A 33 16.77 22.38 5.21
CA PRO A 33 17.42 22.68 3.94
C PRO A 33 18.40 21.57 3.55
N ILE A 34 18.36 21.16 2.29
CA ILE A 34 19.31 20.19 1.73
C ILE A 34 20.47 20.97 1.12
N PRO A 35 21.72 20.76 1.58
CA PRO A 35 22.89 21.49 1.07
C PRO A 35 23.11 21.21 -0.43
N PRO A 36 23.82 22.08 -1.16
CA PRO A 36 24.20 21.80 -2.55
C PRO A 36 25.10 20.55 -2.68
N ASP A 37 25.18 19.98 -3.88
CA ASP A 37 25.89 18.71 -4.12
C ASP A 37 27.42 18.83 -3.93
N ASP A 38 27.98 20.04 -3.99
CA ASP A 38 29.41 20.33 -3.79
C ASP A 38 29.84 20.35 -2.32
N THR A 39 28.89 20.34 -1.39
CA THR A 39 29.14 20.45 0.07
C THR A 39 29.56 19.09 0.67
N GLY A 40 29.54 18.02 -0.14
CA GLY A 40 29.95 16.68 0.24
C GLY A 40 28.77 15.71 0.30
N LYS A 41 28.97 14.52 -0.30
CA LYS A 41 27.95 13.47 -0.44
C LYS A 41 27.27 13.09 0.87
N GLU A 42 28.03 12.95 1.96
CA GLU A 42 27.50 12.53 3.26
C GLU A 42 26.53 13.57 3.84
N GLN A 43 26.87 14.87 3.78
CA GLN A 43 26.00 15.93 4.29
C GLN A 43 24.67 16.04 3.53
N VAL A 44 24.71 15.79 2.22
CA VAL A 44 23.48 15.73 1.39
C VAL A 44 22.62 14.55 1.83
N ILE A 45 23.23 13.37 2.01
CA ILE A 45 22.52 12.16 2.46
C ILE A 45 21.90 12.38 3.83
N ASP A 46 22.64 12.92 4.81
CA ASP A 46 22.14 13.13 6.17
C ASP A 46 20.92 14.06 6.20
N SER A 47 20.96 15.16 5.42
CA SER A 47 19.81 16.07 5.32
C SER A 47 18.61 15.41 4.63
N LEU A 48 18.84 14.61 3.58
CA LEU A 48 17.77 13.86 2.92
C LEU A 48 17.13 12.85 3.86
N VAL A 49 17.93 12.09 4.61
CA VAL A 49 17.46 11.10 5.59
C VAL A 49 16.61 11.79 6.65
N ALA A 50 17.08 12.90 7.24
CA ALA A 50 16.33 13.63 8.25
C ALA A 50 14.97 14.13 7.73
N ASN A 51 14.92 14.65 6.50
CA ASN A 51 13.67 15.06 5.87
C ASN A 51 12.73 13.87 5.60
N VAL A 52 13.26 12.76 5.06
CA VAL A 52 12.48 11.55 4.79
C VAL A 52 11.88 10.98 6.08
N GLU A 53 12.68 10.87 7.14
CA GLU A 53 12.22 10.43 8.46
C GLU A 53 11.13 11.35 9.03
N ALA A 54 11.29 12.66 8.89
CA ALA A 54 10.27 13.62 9.31
C ALA A 54 8.96 13.46 8.51
N MET A 55 9.05 13.26 7.19
CA MET A 55 7.88 13.01 6.34
C MET A 55 7.15 11.71 6.72
N ILE A 56 7.90 10.64 7.00
CA ILE A 56 7.36 9.35 7.45
C ILE A 56 6.68 9.51 8.81
N LYS A 57 7.35 10.16 9.78
CA LYS A 57 6.81 10.38 11.13
C LYS A 57 5.51 11.19 11.13
N ALA A 58 5.37 12.11 10.17
CA ALA A 58 4.17 12.91 9.98
C ALA A 58 3.11 12.24 9.07
N ASP A 59 3.28 10.97 8.71
CA ASP A 59 2.42 10.18 7.81
C ASP A 59 2.09 10.90 6.48
N ARG A 60 3.04 11.66 5.94
CA ARG A 60 2.80 12.49 4.77
C ARG A 60 2.73 11.64 3.50
N LYS A 61 1.64 11.80 2.74
CA LYS A 61 1.42 11.07 1.48
C LYS A 61 1.99 11.83 0.28
N ILE A 62 3.32 11.82 0.15
CA ILE A 62 4.06 12.59 -0.87
C ILE A 62 4.52 11.67 -2.01
N THR A 63 4.39 12.12 -3.26
CA THR A 63 4.85 11.37 -4.44
C THR A 63 6.35 11.07 -4.40
N ALA A 64 7.19 12.07 -4.12
CA ALA A 64 8.65 11.89 -4.01
C ALA A 64 9.06 10.84 -2.96
N LEU A 65 8.41 10.85 -1.79
CA LEU A 65 8.64 9.86 -0.74
C LEU A 65 8.23 8.45 -1.18
N LYS A 66 7.05 8.32 -1.80
CA LYS A 66 6.54 7.02 -2.29
C LYS A 66 7.46 6.41 -3.35
N GLN A 67 8.04 7.22 -4.23
CA GLN A 67 8.97 6.75 -5.26
C GLN A 67 10.23 6.16 -4.63
N LEU A 68 10.91 6.91 -3.74
CA LEU A 68 12.09 6.44 -3.04
C LEU A 68 11.80 5.14 -2.25
N GLN A 69 10.67 5.10 -1.52
CA GLN A 69 10.24 3.90 -0.79
C GLN A 69 10.06 2.69 -1.72
N GLY A 70 9.49 2.90 -2.91
CA GLY A 70 9.35 1.87 -3.93
C GLY A 70 10.70 1.29 -4.36
N HIS A 71 11.68 2.13 -4.66
CA HIS A 71 13.02 1.69 -5.07
C HIS A 71 13.78 0.96 -3.95
N ILE A 72 13.67 1.45 -2.70
CA ILE A 72 14.24 0.79 -1.52
C ILE A 72 13.62 -0.60 -1.34
N TRP A 73 12.30 -0.72 -1.39
CA TRP A 73 11.62 -2.01 -1.27
C TRP A 73 11.99 -2.96 -2.39
N ARG A 74 12.01 -2.49 -3.65
CA ARG A 74 12.42 -3.30 -4.80
C ARG A 74 13.81 -3.90 -4.57
N THR A 75 14.76 -3.06 -4.18
CA THR A 75 16.13 -3.49 -3.85
C THR A 75 16.16 -4.52 -2.72
N GLY A 76 15.40 -4.29 -1.65
CA GLY A 76 15.35 -5.21 -0.50
C GLY A 76 14.76 -6.57 -0.86
N TYR A 77 13.72 -6.61 -1.71
CA TYR A 77 13.15 -7.86 -2.22
C TYR A 77 14.08 -8.58 -3.19
N ASP A 78 14.68 -7.86 -4.15
CA ASP A 78 15.62 -8.43 -5.13
C ASP A 78 16.85 -9.06 -4.45
N LYS A 79 17.33 -8.44 -3.36
CA LYS A 79 18.42 -8.96 -2.53
C LYS A 79 17.98 -10.02 -1.53
N LYS A 80 16.68 -10.32 -1.43
CA LYS A 80 16.09 -11.23 -0.44
C LYS A 80 16.34 -10.81 1.03
N GLU A 81 16.59 -9.52 1.24
CA GLU A 81 16.68 -8.91 2.58
C GLU A 81 15.28 -8.67 3.17
N LEU A 82 14.28 -8.53 2.29
CA LEU A 82 12.87 -8.40 2.63
C LEU A 82 12.07 -9.61 2.15
N LYS A 83 11.00 -9.93 2.87
CA LYS A 83 10.07 -11.01 2.54
C LYS A 83 8.64 -10.57 2.80
N GLY A 84 7.76 -10.88 1.84
CA GLY A 84 6.35 -10.56 1.93
C GLY A 84 5.70 -11.48 2.95
N VAL A 85 5.10 -10.90 3.98
CA VAL A 85 4.41 -11.65 5.02
C VAL A 85 2.91 -11.64 4.74
N VAL A 86 2.32 -12.82 4.68
CA VAL A 86 0.88 -13.05 4.62
C VAL A 86 0.52 -14.07 5.71
N PHE A 87 -0.72 -14.04 6.20
CA PHE A 87 -1.19 -15.06 7.14
C PHE A 87 -1.22 -16.44 6.47
N ASP A 88 -1.01 -17.50 7.25
CA ASP A 88 -0.82 -18.87 6.75
C ASP A 88 -2.04 -19.42 6.00
N ASP A 89 -3.24 -18.92 6.28
CA ASP A 89 -4.48 -19.30 5.59
C ASP A 89 -4.69 -18.59 4.24
N VAL A 90 -3.92 -17.53 3.95
CA VAL A 90 -4.10 -16.71 2.74
C VAL A 90 -3.71 -17.45 1.45
N PRO A 91 -2.55 -18.13 1.36
CA PRO A 91 -2.15 -18.85 0.14
C PRO A 91 -3.19 -19.91 -0.27
N GLU A 92 -3.63 -20.74 0.69
CA GLU A 92 -4.61 -21.81 0.43
C GLU A 92 -5.98 -21.24 0.02
N ALA A 93 -6.40 -20.12 0.62
CA ALA A 93 -7.64 -19.44 0.22
C ALA A 93 -7.54 -18.86 -1.20
N LEU A 94 -6.43 -18.19 -1.53
CA LEU A 94 -6.20 -17.65 -2.87
C LEU A 94 -6.22 -18.73 -3.95
N GLU A 95 -5.57 -19.87 -3.69
CA GLU A 95 -5.56 -21.02 -4.60
C GLU A 95 -6.97 -21.59 -4.76
N ARG A 96 -7.68 -21.84 -3.67
CA ARG A 96 -9.06 -22.35 -3.70
C ARG A 96 -9.99 -21.44 -4.50
N TRP A 97 -9.90 -20.13 -4.30
CA TRP A 97 -10.71 -19.16 -5.03
C TRP A 97 -10.35 -19.12 -6.51
N TYR A 98 -9.06 -19.17 -6.84
CA TYR A 98 -8.59 -19.23 -8.22
C TYR A 98 -9.11 -20.49 -8.94
N ASP A 99 -8.99 -21.66 -8.32
CA ASP A 99 -9.47 -22.93 -8.86
C ASP A 99 -11.00 -22.97 -9.03
N SER A 100 -11.71 -22.21 -8.19
CA SER A 100 -13.17 -22.02 -8.29
C SER A 100 -13.58 -20.95 -9.32
N GLY A 101 -12.62 -20.34 -10.03
CA GLY A 101 -12.87 -19.31 -11.03
C GLY A 101 -13.15 -17.91 -10.47
N ILE A 102 -12.99 -17.70 -9.15
CA ILE A 102 -13.18 -16.41 -8.49
C ILE A 102 -12.00 -15.49 -8.83
N LYS A 103 -12.30 -14.24 -9.19
CA LYS A 103 -11.28 -13.22 -9.50
C LYS A 103 -10.93 -12.44 -8.23
N VAL A 104 -9.65 -12.44 -7.87
CA VAL A 104 -9.16 -11.75 -6.67
C VAL A 104 -8.42 -10.48 -7.05
N TYR A 105 -8.74 -9.38 -6.38
CA TYR A 105 -8.10 -8.08 -6.54
C TYR A 105 -7.65 -7.56 -5.16
N ILE A 106 -6.59 -6.76 -5.14
CA ILE A 106 -6.12 -6.10 -3.91
C ILE A 106 -6.48 -4.62 -3.95
N TYR A 107 -6.93 -4.04 -2.84
CA TYR A 107 -7.10 -2.61 -2.69
C TYR A 107 -6.41 -2.12 -1.41
N SER A 108 -5.36 -1.32 -1.54
CA SER A 108 -4.53 -0.88 -0.41
C SER A 108 -4.09 0.58 -0.55
N SER A 109 -3.67 1.20 0.55
CA SER A 109 -3.06 2.54 0.51
C SER A 109 -1.63 2.52 -0.04
N GLY A 110 -0.96 1.37 0.00
CA GLY A 110 0.33 1.15 -0.65
C GLY A 110 0.20 1.20 -2.17
N SER A 111 1.25 1.66 -2.86
CA SER A 111 1.26 1.73 -4.33
C SER A 111 1.06 0.35 -4.95
N ARG A 112 0.52 0.30 -6.18
CA ARG A 112 0.40 -0.97 -6.93
C ARG A 112 1.73 -1.71 -7.05
N GLU A 113 2.84 -0.98 -7.19
CA GLU A 113 4.18 -1.59 -7.20
C GLU A 113 4.50 -2.28 -5.88
N ALA A 114 4.30 -1.60 -4.75
CA ALA A 114 4.54 -2.18 -3.43
C ALA A 114 3.70 -3.43 -3.18
N GLN A 115 2.42 -3.41 -3.60
CA GLN A 115 1.54 -4.57 -3.52
C GLN A 115 2.09 -5.75 -4.35
N ARG A 116 2.55 -5.49 -5.59
CA ARG A 116 3.18 -6.52 -6.43
C ARG A 116 4.46 -7.07 -5.82
N LEU A 117 5.27 -6.22 -5.17
CA LEU A 117 6.49 -6.64 -4.50
C LEU A 117 6.19 -7.58 -3.32
N ILE A 118 5.20 -7.24 -2.48
CA ILE A 118 4.80 -8.07 -1.33
C ILE A 118 4.35 -9.45 -1.81
N PHE A 119 3.34 -9.51 -2.69
CA PHE A 119 2.78 -10.80 -3.14
C PHE A 119 3.71 -11.60 -4.06
N GLY A 120 4.70 -10.95 -4.69
CA GLY A 120 5.68 -11.62 -5.54
C GLY A 120 6.83 -12.29 -4.77
N ASN A 121 7.03 -11.92 -3.50
CA ASN A 121 8.21 -12.31 -2.72
C ASN A 121 7.83 -12.90 -1.35
N THR A 122 6.81 -13.77 -1.30
CA THR A 122 6.35 -14.36 -0.03
C THR A 122 7.10 -15.64 0.34
N GLU A 123 6.91 -16.15 1.56
CA GLU A 123 7.41 -17.48 1.97
C GLU A 123 6.77 -18.63 1.20
N TYR A 124 5.59 -18.38 0.64
CA TYR A 124 4.77 -19.33 -0.11
C TYR A 124 5.04 -19.25 -1.62
N GLY A 125 6.10 -18.53 -2.03
CA GLY A 125 6.44 -18.26 -3.42
C GLY A 125 5.73 -17.03 -3.97
N ASP A 126 5.63 -16.97 -5.30
CA ASP A 126 4.94 -15.87 -6.00
C ASP A 126 3.42 -16.13 -6.01
N LEU A 127 2.69 -15.39 -5.19
CA LEU A 127 1.23 -15.49 -5.08
C LEU A 127 0.49 -14.65 -6.12
N ARG A 128 1.19 -13.85 -6.94
CA ARG A 128 0.55 -12.98 -7.95
C ARG A 128 -0.17 -13.77 -9.02
N LYS A 129 0.18 -15.05 -9.22
CA LYS A 129 -0.53 -15.97 -10.11
C LYS A 129 -2.02 -16.11 -9.78
N TYR A 130 -2.42 -15.87 -8.53
CA TYR A 130 -3.81 -15.92 -8.08
C TYR A 130 -4.53 -14.56 -8.14
N LEU A 131 -3.81 -13.48 -8.45
CA LEU A 131 -4.33 -12.11 -8.40
C LEU A 131 -4.58 -11.55 -9.80
N CYS A 132 -5.72 -10.91 -9.99
CA CYS A 132 -6.15 -10.32 -11.27
C CYS A 132 -5.79 -8.83 -11.40
N GLY A 133 -5.55 -8.14 -10.28
CA GLY A 133 -5.20 -6.73 -10.32
C GLY A 133 -5.02 -6.10 -8.95
N TYR A 134 -4.58 -4.84 -8.98
CA TYR A 134 -4.24 -4.03 -7.81
C TYR A 134 -4.84 -2.64 -7.96
N PHE A 135 -5.54 -2.20 -6.93
CA PHE A 135 -6.03 -0.84 -6.74
C PHE A 135 -5.25 -0.18 -5.61
N ASP A 136 -4.97 1.10 -5.78
CA ASP A 136 -4.38 1.95 -4.76
C ASP A 136 -5.14 3.25 -4.65
N THR A 137 -4.65 4.21 -3.85
CA THR A 137 -5.38 5.47 -3.62
C THR A 137 -5.60 6.31 -4.88
N THR A 138 -5.07 5.92 -6.05
CA THR A 138 -5.42 6.60 -7.32
C THR A 138 -6.87 6.36 -7.74
N VAL A 139 -7.52 5.28 -7.27
CA VAL A 139 -8.96 5.07 -7.51
C VAL A 139 -9.82 5.92 -6.56
N GLY A 140 -9.25 6.33 -5.43
CA GLY A 140 -9.92 7.13 -4.40
C GLY A 140 -9.55 6.69 -2.98
N ASN A 141 -10.09 7.38 -1.98
CA ASN A 141 -9.87 7.05 -0.57
C ASN A 141 -10.67 5.79 -0.16
N LYS A 142 -10.05 4.89 0.61
CA LYS A 142 -10.68 3.63 1.05
C LYS A 142 -11.90 3.83 1.96
N ARG A 143 -12.11 5.03 2.49
CA ARG A 143 -13.26 5.37 3.35
C ARG A 143 -14.39 6.09 2.59
N GLU A 144 -14.25 6.23 1.27
CA GLU A 144 -15.24 6.89 0.42
C GLU A 144 -15.96 5.84 -0.43
N GLU A 145 -17.29 5.88 -0.42
CA GLU A 145 -18.18 5.02 -1.22
C GLU A 145 -17.79 5.02 -2.70
N ARG A 146 -17.47 6.20 -3.23
CA ARG A 146 -17.11 6.39 -4.64
C ARG A 146 -15.97 5.48 -5.10
N SER A 147 -14.96 5.25 -4.26
CA SER A 147 -13.83 4.39 -4.60
C SER A 147 -14.27 2.97 -4.93
N TYR A 148 -15.24 2.43 -4.19
CA TYR A 148 -15.79 1.09 -4.40
C TYR A 148 -16.70 1.03 -5.61
N PHE A 149 -17.44 2.11 -5.89
CA PHE A 149 -18.19 2.24 -7.13
C PHE A 149 -17.26 2.19 -8.36
N GLU A 150 -16.14 2.92 -8.34
CA GLU A 150 -15.16 2.91 -9.44
C GLU A 150 -14.49 1.53 -9.58
N ILE A 151 -14.17 0.85 -8.47
CA ILE A 151 -13.66 -0.53 -8.49
C ILE A 151 -14.70 -1.47 -9.13
N TYR A 152 -15.95 -1.39 -8.72
CA TYR A 152 -17.05 -2.18 -9.29
C TYR A 152 -17.15 -1.98 -10.81
N GLN A 153 -17.16 -0.72 -11.28
CA GLN A 153 -17.21 -0.38 -12.70
C GLN A 153 -16.00 -0.93 -13.46
N TYR A 154 -14.80 -0.83 -12.88
CA TYR A 154 -13.58 -1.36 -13.49
C TYR A 154 -13.60 -2.88 -13.60
N VAL A 155 -14.04 -3.57 -12.55
CA VAL A 155 -14.12 -5.04 -12.54
C VAL A 155 -15.18 -5.54 -13.53
N GLY A 156 -16.23 -4.75 -13.78
CA GLY A 156 -17.18 -5.00 -14.86
C GLY A 156 -18.17 -6.13 -14.59
N VAL A 157 -18.55 -6.33 -13.33
CA VAL A 157 -19.66 -7.24 -12.95
C VAL A 157 -21.02 -6.55 -13.14
N ASP A 158 -22.10 -7.32 -13.23
CA ASP A 158 -23.45 -6.77 -13.46
C ASP A 158 -24.04 -6.09 -12.23
N LYS A 159 -23.66 -6.53 -11.03
CA LYS A 159 -24.15 -6.01 -9.74
C LYS A 159 -23.00 -5.85 -8.74
N PRO A 160 -22.97 -4.78 -7.93
CA PRO A 160 -21.94 -4.59 -6.91
C PRO A 160 -21.93 -5.72 -5.87
N SER A 161 -23.08 -6.33 -5.59
CA SER A 161 -23.19 -7.47 -4.67
C SER A 161 -22.53 -8.77 -5.16
N GLN A 162 -22.02 -8.80 -6.39
CA GLN A 162 -21.17 -9.90 -6.89
C GLN A 162 -19.71 -9.77 -6.41
N ILE A 163 -19.35 -8.64 -5.79
CA ILE A 163 -18.03 -8.42 -5.20
C ILE A 163 -18.15 -8.56 -3.68
N LEU A 164 -17.35 -9.47 -3.12
CA LEU A 164 -17.10 -9.55 -1.69
C LEU A 164 -15.84 -8.75 -1.36
N PHE A 165 -15.99 -7.72 -0.53
CA PHE A 165 -14.88 -6.96 0.03
C PHE A 165 -14.53 -7.45 1.44
N VAL A 166 -13.25 -7.74 1.66
CA VAL A 166 -12.73 -8.20 2.95
C VAL A 166 -11.74 -7.16 3.47
N THR A 167 -12.00 -6.63 4.66
CA THR A 167 -11.17 -5.60 5.31
C THR A 167 -11.16 -5.78 6.83
N ASP A 168 -10.13 -5.31 7.52
CA ASP A 168 -10.11 -5.20 8.98
C ASP A 168 -10.68 -3.87 9.49
N VAL A 169 -10.85 -2.87 8.60
CA VAL A 169 -11.18 -1.51 8.98
C VAL A 169 -12.69 -1.25 8.83
N TYR A 170 -13.36 -0.97 9.96
CA TYR A 170 -14.79 -0.69 10.00
C TYR A 170 -15.24 0.40 9.01
N GLN A 171 -14.52 1.52 8.92
CA GLN A 171 -14.90 2.62 8.02
C GLN A 171 -14.80 2.23 6.53
N GLU A 172 -13.88 1.34 6.18
CA GLU A 172 -13.79 0.80 4.82
C GLU A 172 -14.97 -0.15 4.54
N ALA A 173 -15.34 -0.98 5.51
CA ALA A 173 -16.49 -1.87 5.42
C ALA A 173 -17.81 -1.10 5.21
N VAL A 174 -18.02 -0.01 5.96
CA VAL A 174 -19.18 0.87 5.79
C VAL A 174 -19.21 1.49 4.40
N ALA A 175 -18.09 2.02 3.91
CA ALA A 175 -18.00 2.63 2.59
C ALA A 175 -18.26 1.63 1.45
N ALA A 176 -17.71 0.42 1.54
CA ALA A 176 -17.95 -0.64 0.57
C ALA A 176 -19.42 -1.09 0.58
N LYS A 177 -20.04 -1.22 1.76
CA LYS A 177 -21.44 -1.63 1.87
C LYS A 177 -22.38 -0.56 1.32
N ALA A 178 -22.07 0.72 1.54
CA ALA A 178 -22.82 1.84 0.96
C ALA A 178 -22.82 1.78 -0.59
N ALA A 179 -21.70 1.37 -1.19
CA ALA A 179 -21.59 1.17 -2.64
C ALA A 179 -22.28 -0.12 -3.15
N GLY A 180 -22.92 -0.89 -2.26
CA GLY A 180 -23.69 -2.09 -2.59
C GLY A 180 -22.88 -3.38 -2.66
N LEU A 181 -21.60 -3.38 -2.26
CA LEU A 181 -20.79 -4.60 -2.21
C LEU A 181 -21.23 -5.51 -1.05
N GLU A 182 -20.94 -6.80 -1.17
CA GLU A 182 -20.92 -7.68 -0.01
C GLU A 182 -19.65 -7.45 0.80
N VAL A 183 -19.75 -7.53 2.13
CA VAL A 183 -18.64 -7.14 3.02
C VAL A 183 -18.51 -8.10 4.18
N ILE A 184 -17.27 -8.51 4.45
CA ILE A 184 -16.87 -9.26 5.65
C ILE A 184 -15.71 -8.52 6.32
N ILE A 185 -15.73 -8.48 7.65
CA ILE A 185 -14.61 -7.95 8.43
C ILE A 185 -13.67 -9.08 8.83
N SER A 186 -12.38 -8.99 8.46
CA SER A 186 -11.36 -9.93 8.90
C SER A 186 -10.74 -9.47 10.21
N VAL A 187 -10.89 -10.28 11.25
CA VAL A 187 -10.36 -10.04 12.60
C VAL A 187 -9.07 -10.84 12.78
N ARG A 188 -7.95 -10.14 12.89
CA ARG A 188 -6.63 -10.71 13.14
C ARG A 188 -6.04 -10.17 14.44
N THR A 189 -5.14 -10.92 15.05
CA THR A 189 -4.45 -10.48 16.28
C THR A 189 -3.71 -9.16 16.01
N GLY A 190 -3.97 -8.15 16.84
CA GLY A 190 -3.38 -6.81 16.71
C GLY A 190 -4.25 -5.79 15.98
N ASN A 191 -5.38 -6.20 15.38
CA ASN A 191 -6.32 -5.27 14.78
C ASN A 191 -6.96 -4.36 15.84
N ALA A 192 -7.39 -3.17 15.42
CA ALA A 192 -8.17 -2.27 16.26
C ALA A 192 -9.51 -2.91 16.66
N ALA A 193 -10.02 -2.56 17.85
CA ALA A 193 -11.33 -3.00 18.29
C ALA A 193 -12.43 -2.48 17.35
N LEU A 194 -13.40 -3.34 17.05
CA LEU A 194 -14.59 -2.95 16.29
C LEU A 194 -15.62 -2.32 17.24
N PRO A 195 -16.46 -1.40 16.74
CA PRO A 195 -17.62 -0.92 17.50
C PRO A 195 -18.54 -2.09 17.89
N GLU A 196 -19.19 -2.00 19.05
CA GLU A 196 -20.25 -2.95 19.43
C GLU A 196 -21.40 -2.88 18.41
N ASP A 197 -22.04 -4.02 18.16
CA ASP A 197 -23.20 -4.16 17.26
C ASP A 197 -23.01 -3.58 15.85
N HIS A 198 -21.78 -3.62 15.31
CA HIS A 198 -21.44 -3.10 13.99
C HIS A 198 -22.16 -3.79 12.80
N GLY A 199 -22.82 -4.93 13.02
CA GLY A 199 -23.72 -5.57 12.05
C GLY A 199 -23.07 -6.28 10.85
N PHE A 200 -21.74 -6.36 10.79
CA PHE A 200 -21.02 -7.06 9.73
C PHE A 200 -20.69 -8.50 10.14
N LYS A 201 -20.70 -9.44 9.18
CA LYS A 201 -20.11 -10.77 9.41
C LYS A 201 -18.61 -10.60 9.65
N THR A 202 -18.09 -11.28 10.66
CA THR A 202 -16.65 -11.35 10.95
C THR A 202 -16.12 -12.74 10.63
N ILE A 203 -14.84 -12.81 10.26
CA ILE A 203 -14.06 -14.04 10.12
C ILE A 203 -12.71 -13.86 10.77
N THR A 204 -12.09 -14.94 11.21
CA THR A 204 -10.73 -14.97 11.75
C THR A 204 -9.74 -15.66 10.81
N SER A 205 -10.24 -16.38 9.82
CA SER A 205 -9.48 -17.03 8.75
C SER A 205 -10.22 -16.95 7.42
N PHE A 206 -9.46 -16.85 6.32
CA PHE A 206 -10.01 -16.91 4.97
C PHE A 206 -10.48 -18.32 4.59
N ALA A 207 -10.24 -19.34 5.42
CA ALA A 207 -10.87 -20.65 5.30
C ALA A 207 -12.40 -20.61 5.52
N GLU A 208 -12.93 -19.53 6.15
CA GLU A 208 -14.36 -19.35 6.45
C GLU A 208 -15.17 -18.72 5.30
N ILE A 209 -14.52 -18.47 4.15
CA ILE A 209 -15.10 -17.99 2.88
C ILE A 209 -15.07 -19.11 1.86
#